data_AF-A0A965YEK9-F1
#
_entry.id   AF-A0A965YEK9-F1
#
_cell.length_a   1.000
_cell.length_b   1.000
_cell.length_c   1.000
_cell.angle_alpha   90.00
_cell.angle_beta   90.00
_cell.angle_gamma   90.00
#
_symmetry.space_group_name_H-M   'P 1'
#
loop_
_entity.id
_entity.type
_entity.pdbx_description
1 polymer ?
#
loop_
_entity_poly.entity_id
_entity_poly.type
_entity_poly.pdbx_seq_one_letter_code
_entity_poly.pdbx_strand_id
1 'polypeptide(L)'
;IIGDIPIFVAPDSVDAWANRHLLKMDKDGRQTVSSGVPPDAFSADGQLWGNPVYDWEAHRKEQFSWWIKRIEETLKSCDIIRIDHFRGFAAYWEVPQGEKTAMNGSWVKAPGEELFVALKEKLGENLPIIAEDLGVITEDVEELRDTNNFPGMKILQFAFNVENGMLDATNAYLPHNCQYNSVIYTGTHDNNTSRGWYESLDGLTKDLVRRYLECPDDQVVWQLIRQMLLSSSKDAILPMQDWLELGQEGRMNIPSTCGTSNWSWRAKSLHLDAWRIDRLRSLIELSGRTGA
;
A
#
# COMPACT_ATOMS: atom_id res chain seq x y z
N ILE A 1 -14.21 -8.88 -3.15
CA ILE A 1 -13.51 -8.63 -1.87
C ILE A 1 -12.03 -8.57 -2.15
N ILE A 2 -11.39 -7.45 -1.78
CA ILE A 2 -9.94 -7.31 -1.86
C ILE A 2 -9.40 -7.58 -0.46
N GLY A 3 -8.64 -8.66 -0.31
CA GLY A 3 -7.89 -8.99 0.89
C GLY A 3 -6.54 -8.28 0.89
N ASP A 4 -5.80 -8.44 1.99
CA ASP A 4 -4.53 -7.78 2.23
C ASP A 4 -3.63 -8.74 3.02
N ILE A 5 -2.40 -8.96 2.54
CA ILE A 5 -1.40 -9.73 3.27
C ILE A 5 -0.10 -8.94 3.44
N PRO A 6 0.45 -8.88 4.66
CA PRO A 6 1.79 -8.34 4.89
C PRO A 6 2.84 -9.23 4.20
N ILE A 7 3.90 -8.68 3.61
CA ILE A 7 4.96 -9.55 3.06
C ILE A 7 5.57 -10.44 4.15
N PHE A 8 5.91 -9.89 5.32
CA PHE A 8 6.51 -10.60 6.43
C PHE A 8 5.48 -11.12 7.43
N VAL A 9 5.84 -12.18 8.15
CA VAL A 9 5.06 -12.71 9.28
C VAL A 9 5.53 -12.07 10.59
N ALA A 10 4.70 -12.07 11.63
CA ALA A 10 5.14 -11.63 12.95
C ALA A 10 6.13 -12.65 13.55
N PRO A 11 7.14 -12.23 14.33
CA PRO A 11 8.09 -13.15 14.96
C PRO A 11 7.39 -14.09 15.96
N ASP A 12 6.43 -13.57 16.72
CA ASP A 12 5.57 -14.36 17.61
C ASP A 12 4.31 -14.82 16.87
N SER A 13 4.50 -15.74 15.92
CA SER A 13 3.40 -16.33 15.14
C SER A 13 3.61 -17.84 14.96
N VAL A 14 2.51 -18.56 14.70
CA VAL A 14 2.57 -19.99 14.36
C VAL A 14 3.33 -20.21 13.07
N ASP A 15 3.22 -19.30 12.09
CA ASP A 15 3.98 -19.35 10.84
C ASP A 15 5.49 -19.33 11.10
N ALA A 16 5.96 -18.40 11.94
CA ALA A 16 7.36 -18.31 12.31
C ALA A 16 7.81 -19.52 13.15
N TRP A 17 7.01 -19.93 14.14
CA TRP A 17 7.34 -21.04 15.02
C TRP A 17 7.46 -22.38 14.28
N ALA A 18 6.53 -22.67 13.37
CA ALA A 18 6.47 -23.94 12.63
C ALA A 18 7.43 -23.99 11.44
N ASN A 19 7.79 -22.84 10.86
CA ASN A 19 8.59 -22.76 9.63
C ASN A 19 9.91 -22.00 9.82
N ARG A 20 10.56 -22.15 10.98
CA ARG A 20 11.82 -21.42 11.30
C ARG A 20 12.92 -21.60 10.26
N HIS A 21 12.97 -22.75 9.60
CA HIS A 21 13.94 -23.05 8.54
C HIS A 21 13.75 -22.21 7.27
N LEU A 22 12.58 -21.59 7.10
CA LEU A 22 12.28 -20.65 6.02
C LEU A 22 12.59 -19.19 6.38
N LEU A 23 13.13 -18.94 7.58
CA LEU A 23 13.42 -17.62 8.12
C LEU A 23 14.89 -17.52 8.52
N LYS A 24 15.47 -16.32 8.45
CA LYS A 24 16.84 -16.07 8.93
C LYS A 24 16.87 -16.04 10.46
N MET A 25 16.91 -17.23 11.05
CA MET A 25 16.94 -17.46 12.49
C MET A 25 18.14 -18.34 12.88
N ASP A 26 18.62 -18.16 14.11
CA ASP A 26 19.62 -19.05 14.70
C ASP A 26 19.01 -20.40 15.15
N LYS A 27 19.86 -21.31 15.61
CA LYS A 27 19.46 -22.64 16.09
C LYS A 27 18.50 -22.61 17.28
N ASP A 28 18.45 -21.51 18.03
CA ASP A 28 17.57 -21.33 19.19
C ASP A 28 16.25 -20.67 18.77
N GLY A 29 16.09 -20.32 17.49
CA GLY A 29 14.92 -19.64 16.93
C GLY A 29 14.92 -18.12 17.12
N ARG A 30 16.07 -17.51 17.43
CA ARG A 30 16.20 -16.04 17.49
C ARG A 30 16.52 -15.49 16.11
N GLN A 31 15.90 -14.37 15.75
CA GLN A 31 16.18 -13.66 14.50
C GLN A 31 17.65 -13.21 14.46
N THR A 32 18.35 -13.49 13.37
CA THR A 32 19.71 -12.96 13.15
C THR A 32 19.70 -11.59 12.50
N VAL A 33 18.62 -11.29 11.77
CA VAL A 33 18.32 -10.02 11.12
C VAL A 33 16.82 -9.75 11.19
N SER A 34 16.45 -8.48 11.09
CA SER A 34 15.08 -7.99 11.11
C SER A 34 14.74 -7.24 9.84
N SER A 35 13.46 -7.25 9.46
CA SER A 35 12.97 -6.44 8.36
C SER A 35 12.89 -4.96 8.74
N GLY A 36 13.01 -4.11 7.73
CA GLY A 36 12.71 -2.70 7.84
C GLY A 36 12.71 -2.03 6.47
N VAL A 37 12.85 -0.70 6.48
CA VAL A 37 13.16 0.12 5.32
C VAL A 37 14.24 1.14 5.67
N PRO A 38 15.11 1.51 4.72
CA PRO A 38 16.15 2.49 4.95
C PRO A 38 15.56 3.88 5.26
N PRO A 39 16.38 4.83 5.74
CA PRO A 39 16.00 6.23 5.81
C PRO A 39 15.46 6.78 4.48
N ASP A 40 14.42 7.60 4.56
CA ASP A 40 13.80 8.27 3.41
C ASP A 40 13.36 9.69 3.79
N ALA A 41 12.67 10.37 2.86
CA ALA A 41 12.17 11.73 3.07
C ALA A 41 11.14 11.86 4.21
N PHE A 42 10.55 10.74 4.66
CA PHE A 42 9.53 10.69 5.71
C PHE A 42 10.10 10.20 7.05
N SER A 43 11.20 9.44 7.05
CA SER A 43 11.88 8.95 8.26
C SER A 43 13.40 9.03 8.17
N ALA A 44 14.02 9.90 8.98
CA ALA A 44 15.47 10.09 9.04
C ALA A 44 16.24 8.84 9.52
N ASP A 45 15.60 7.99 10.32
CA ASP A 45 16.19 6.78 10.90
C ASP A 45 15.76 5.49 10.16
N GLY A 46 14.96 5.63 9.10
CA GLY A 46 14.24 4.53 8.46
C GLY A 46 13.14 3.98 9.36
N GLN A 47 12.67 2.77 9.09
CA GLN A 47 11.70 2.08 9.94
C GLN A 47 12.16 0.67 10.24
N LEU A 48 12.34 0.34 11.52
CA LEU A 48 12.67 -1.00 11.98
C LEU A 48 11.39 -1.71 12.39
N TRP A 49 10.89 -2.62 11.54
CA TRP A 49 9.62 -3.31 11.79
C TRP A 49 9.78 -4.51 12.73
N GLY A 50 10.95 -5.15 12.71
CA GLY A 50 11.27 -6.24 13.63
C GLY A 50 10.73 -7.61 13.22
N ASN A 51 10.12 -7.75 12.03
CA ASN A 51 9.73 -9.05 11.51
C ASN A 51 10.95 -9.88 11.10
N PRO A 52 10.88 -11.23 11.18
CA PRO A 52 11.92 -12.07 10.60
C PRO A 52 11.89 -11.93 9.08
N VAL A 53 13.06 -11.88 8.46
CA VAL A 53 13.18 -11.95 7.00
C VAL A 53 13.30 -13.40 6.54
N TYR A 54 12.91 -13.66 5.29
CA TYR A 54 12.91 -14.99 4.71
C TYR A 54 14.32 -15.49 4.38
N ASP A 55 14.57 -16.78 4.63
CA ASP A 55 15.65 -17.52 3.99
C ASP A 55 15.15 -17.97 2.61
N TRP A 56 15.34 -17.09 1.63
CA TRP A 56 14.89 -17.34 0.26
C TRP A 56 15.55 -18.56 -0.40
N GLU A 57 16.75 -18.96 0.03
CA GLU A 57 17.39 -20.18 -0.47
C GLU A 57 16.70 -21.44 0.08
N ALA A 58 16.23 -21.41 1.33
CA ALA A 58 15.38 -22.47 1.87
C ALA A 58 14.04 -22.53 1.12
N HIS A 59 13.42 -21.39 0.84
CA HIS A 59 12.20 -21.34 0.02
C HIS A 59 12.40 -21.92 -1.38
N ARG A 60 13.52 -21.62 -2.06
CA ARG A 60 13.85 -22.21 -3.37
C ARG A 60 13.96 -23.74 -3.29
N LYS A 61 14.65 -24.28 -2.28
CA LYS A 61 14.79 -25.74 -2.08
C LYS A 61 13.46 -26.44 -1.92
N GLU A 62 12.48 -25.76 -1.34
CA GLU A 62 11.11 -26.23 -1.16
C GLU A 62 10.15 -25.74 -2.25
N GLN A 63 10.68 -25.26 -3.38
CA GLN A 63 9.92 -24.79 -4.54
C GLN A 63 8.82 -23.79 -4.18
N PHE A 64 9.12 -22.90 -3.23
CA PHE A 64 8.21 -21.86 -2.73
C PHE A 64 6.88 -22.38 -2.16
N SER A 65 6.81 -23.66 -1.77
CA SER A 65 5.58 -24.33 -1.35
C SER A 65 4.80 -23.59 -0.25
N TRP A 66 5.50 -22.99 0.72
CA TRP A 66 4.88 -22.16 1.76
C TRP A 66 4.16 -20.94 1.20
N TRP A 67 4.78 -20.20 0.27
CA TRP A 67 4.16 -19.03 -0.34
C TRP A 67 3.00 -19.41 -1.25
N ILE A 68 3.13 -20.49 -2.02
CA ILE A 68 2.03 -21.02 -2.84
C ILE A 68 0.83 -21.32 -1.96
N LYS A 69 1.03 -22.06 -0.86
CA LYS A 69 -0.03 -22.38 0.10
C LYS A 69 -0.61 -21.12 0.74
N ARG A 70 0.22 -20.14 1.10
CA ARG A 70 -0.23 -18.88 1.69
C ARG A 70 -1.18 -18.13 0.74
N ILE A 71 -0.82 -18.00 -0.53
CA ILE A 71 -1.67 -17.34 -1.54
C ILE A 71 -2.94 -18.15 -1.77
N GLU A 72 -2.83 -19.48 -1.93
CA GLU A 72 -3.97 -20.38 -2.12
C GLU A 72 -4.99 -20.28 -0.97
N GLU A 73 -4.54 -20.34 0.28
CA GLU A 73 -5.41 -20.24 1.46
C GLU A 73 -6.05 -18.86 1.59
N THR A 74 -5.30 -17.79 1.26
CA THR A 74 -5.82 -16.42 1.32
C THR A 74 -6.94 -16.22 0.30
N LEU A 75 -6.78 -16.74 -0.92
CA LEU A 75 -7.79 -16.68 -1.99
C LEU A 75 -9.08 -17.45 -1.68
N LYS A 76 -9.11 -18.28 -0.63
CA LYS A 76 -10.37 -18.87 -0.14
C LYS A 76 -11.27 -17.86 0.56
N SER A 77 -10.72 -16.71 0.99
CA SER A 77 -11.43 -15.68 1.77
C SER A 77 -11.60 -14.36 1.02
N CYS A 78 -10.90 -14.15 -0.10
CA CYS A 78 -10.98 -12.94 -0.92
C CYS A 78 -10.78 -13.25 -2.41
N ASP A 79 -11.27 -12.37 -3.27
CA ASP A 79 -11.18 -12.53 -4.72
C ASP A 79 -9.86 -11.98 -5.30
N ILE A 80 -9.28 -10.99 -4.62
CA ILE A 80 -8.04 -10.30 -5.00
C ILE A 80 -7.21 -10.09 -3.74
N ILE A 81 -5.88 -10.21 -3.83
CA ILE A 81 -4.96 -9.97 -2.72
C ILE A 81 -4.13 -8.73 -3.01
N ARG A 82 -4.18 -7.71 -2.15
CA ARG A 82 -3.10 -6.73 -2.06
C ARG A 82 -1.93 -7.37 -1.33
N ILE A 83 -0.75 -7.38 -1.93
CA ILE A 83 0.47 -7.76 -1.20
C ILE A 83 1.19 -6.49 -0.79
N ASP A 84 1.21 -6.27 0.53
CA ASP A 84 1.93 -5.19 1.18
C ASP A 84 3.44 -5.33 0.96
N HIS A 85 4.12 -4.20 0.77
CA HIS A 85 5.56 -4.10 0.56
C HIS A 85 6.04 -5.02 -0.57
N PHE A 86 5.35 -4.99 -1.73
CA PHE A 86 5.63 -5.86 -2.88
C PHE A 86 7.09 -5.76 -3.34
N ARG A 87 7.69 -4.58 -3.20
CA ARG A 87 9.10 -4.34 -3.53
C ARG A 87 10.06 -5.32 -2.84
N GLY A 88 9.67 -5.84 -1.67
CA GLY A 88 10.36 -6.88 -0.91
C GLY A 88 10.68 -8.16 -1.71
N PHE A 89 9.94 -8.45 -2.79
CA PHE A 89 10.21 -9.60 -3.66
C PHE A 89 11.29 -9.34 -4.72
N ALA A 90 11.60 -8.09 -5.05
CA ALA A 90 12.79 -7.76 -5.85
C ALA A 90 14.02 -7.67 -4.93
N ALA A 91 13.90 -6.89 -3.86
CA ALA A 91 14.89 -6.82 -2.79
C ALA A 91 14.23 -6.39 -1.47
N TYR A 92 14.81 -6.76 -0.34
CA TYR A 92 14.33 -6.33 0.98
C TYR A 92 15.48 -5.74 1.78
N TRP A 93 15.13 -4.83 2.68
CA TRP A 93 16.09 -4.24 3.61
C TRP A 93 16.15 -5.09 4.86
N GLU A 94 17.34 -5.65 5.15
CA GLU A 94 17.57 -6.40 6.38
C GLU A 94 18.53 -5.66 7.30
N VAL A 95 18.19 -5.64 8.58
CA VAL A 95 18.90 -4.93 9.63
C VAL A 95 19.47 -5.96 10.61
N PRO A 96 20.78 -5.92 10.92
CA PRO A 96 21.38 -6.81 11.91
C PRO A 96 20.66 -6.79 13.27
N GLN A 97 20.55 -7.96 13.89
CA GLN A 97 19.99 -8.05 15.24
C GLN A 97 20.79 -7.16 16.23
N GLY A 98 20.07 -6.44 17.09
CA GLY A 98 20.66 -5.59 18.14
C GLY A 98 20.69 -4.10 17.78
N GLU A 99 20.48 -3.76 16.51
CA GLU A 99 20.25 -2.38 16.08
C GLU A 99 18.96 -1.81 16.69
N LYS A 100 18.97 -0.51 16.96
CA LYS A 100 17.80 0.23 17.48
C LYS A 100 17.01 0.96 16.39
N THR A 101 17.63 1.17 15.24
CA THR A 101 17.06 1.85 14.06
C THR A 101 17.34 1.03 12.81
N ALA A 102 16.77 1.41 11.67
CA ALA A 102 16.98 0.71 10.42
C ALA A 102 18.18 1.25 9.60
N MET A 103 18.92 2.23 10.13
CA MET A 103 20.00 2.91 9.42
C MET A 103 21.12 1.95 8.97
N ASN A 104 21.46 0.98 9.81
CA ASN A 104 22.59 0.07 9.59
C ASN A 104 22.16 -1.25 8.91
N GLY A 105 21.19 -1.18 8.00
CA GLY A 105 20.76 -2.33 7.20
C GLY A 105 21.46 -2.41 5.84
N SER A 106 21.02 -3.38 5.04
CA SER A 106 21.47 -3.53 3.65
C SER A 106 20.37 -4.11 2.77
N TRP A 107 20.41 -3.78 1.48
CA TRP A 107 19.53 -4.37 0.47
C TRP A 107 20.00 -5.78 0.11
N VAL A 108 19.09 -6.74 0.22
CA VAL A 108 19.32 -8.13 -0.18
C VAL A 108 18.31 -8.52 -1.26
N LYS A 109 18.80 -9.06 -2.37
CA LYS A 109 17.95 -9.52 -3.47
C LYS A 109 17.08 -10.69 -3.03
N ALA A 110 15.82 -10.67 -3.48
CA ALA A 110 14.88 -11.78 -3.33
C ALA A 110 14.61 -12.43 -4.70
N PRO A 111 14.27 -13.72 -4.75
CA PRO A 111 13.97 -14.44 -5.98
C PRO A 111 12.51 -14.23 -6.41
N GLY A 112 12.07 -12.98 -6.52
CA GLY A 112 10.68 -12.65 -6.85
C GLY A 112 10.21 -13.25 -8.17
N GLU A 113 11.04 -13.21 -9.21
CA GLU A 113 10.72 -13.78 -10.52
C GLU A 113 10.45 -15.29 -10.41
N GLU A 114 11.35 -16.05 -9.78
CA GLU A 114 11.20 -17.49 -9.57
C GLU A 114 9.96 -17.83 -8.72
N LEU A 115 9.69 -17.03 -7.69
CA LEU A 115 8.51 -17.18 -6.84
C LEU A 115 7.22 -16.99 -7.66
N PHE A 116 7.11 -15.92 -8.44
CA PHE A 116 5.89 -15.65 -9.20
C PHE A 116 5.69 -16.61 -10.36
N VAL A 117 6.76 -17.12 -10.99
CA VAL A 117 6.68 -18.24 -11.93
C VAL A 117 6.09 -19.48 -11.23
N ALA A 118 6.61 -19.86 -10.06
CA ALA A 118 6.11 -21.02 -9.32
C ALA A 118 4.64 -20.84 -8.87
N LEU A 119 4.24 -19.63 -8.48
CA LEU A 119 2.85 -19.31 -8.16
C LEU A 119 1.94 -19.47 -9.38
N LYS A 120 2.33 -18.94 -10.55
CA LYS A 120 1.57 -19.06 -11.79
C LYS A 120 1.43 -20.51 -12.25
N GLU A 121 2.49 -21.29 -12.14
CA GLU A 121 2.47 -22.73 -12.47
C GLU A 121 1.48 -23.52 -11.61
N LYS A 122 1.28 -23.12 -10.33
CA LYS A 122 0.40 -23.83 -9.40
C LYS A 122 -1.02 -23.30 -9.34
N LEU A 123 -1.19 -21.98 -9.43
CA LEU A 123 -2.47 -21.30 -9.18
C LEU A 123 -3.08 -20.70 -10.46
N GLY A 124 -2.34 -20.74 -11.58
CA GLY A 124 -2.77 -20.23 -12.88
C GLY A 124 -2.10 -18.91 -13.26
N GLU A 125 -2.06 -18.63 -14.57
CA GLU A 125 -1.34 -17.49 -15.14
C GLU A 125 -1.85 -16.13 -14.63
N ASN A 126 -3.16 -16.02 -14.41
CA ASN A 126 -3.81 -14.79 -13.97
C ASN A 126 -3.94 -14.76 -12.44
N LEU A 127 -2.85 -14.46 -11.75
CA LEU A 127 -2.89 -14.28 -10.29
C LEU A 127 -3.62 -12.96 -9.93
N PRO A 128 -4.67 -12.99 -9.10
CA PRO A 128 -5.45 -11.80 -8.75
C PRO A 128 -4.74 -11.01 -7.63
N ILE A 129 -3.62 -10.36 -7.98
CA ILE A 129 -2.77 -9.62 -7.05
C ILE A 129 -2.76 -8.13 -7.38
N ILE A 130 -2.80 -7.28 -6.36
CA ILE A 130 -2.45 -5.86 -6.43
C ILE A 130 -1.10 -5.68 -5.73
N ALA A 131 -0.15 -5.06 -6.41
CA ALA A 131 1.17 -4.76 -5.84
C ALA A 131 1.10 -3.45 -5.05
N GLU A 132 1.38 -3.49 -3.74
CA GLU A 132 1.69 -2.28 -2.99
C GLU A 132 3.13 -1.86 -3.33
N ASP A 133 3.24 -0.87 -4.21
CA ASP A 133 4.48 -0.35 -4.79
C ASP A 133 4.67 1.13 -4.44
N LEU A 134 4.44 1.52 -3.18
CA LEU A 134 4.67 2.88 -2.71
C LEU A 134 6.11 3.07 -2.21
N GLY A 135 6.51 4.33 -2.06
CA GLY A 135 7.85 4.71 -1.63
C GLY A 135 8.83 4.85 -2.79
N VAL A 136 10.13 4.69 -2.51
CA VAL A 136 11.19 4.74 -3.53
C VAL A 136 11.25 3.41 -4.27
N ILE A 137 10.66 3.38 -5.45
CA ILE A 137 10.60 2.20 -6.33
C ILE A 137 11.73 2.26 -7.35
N THR A 138 12.36 1.11 -7.56
CA THR A 138 13.47 0.90 -8.50
C THR A 138 12.98 0.13 -9.72
N GLU A 139 13.70 0.24 -10.84
CA GLU A 139 13.31 -0.38 -12.13
C GLU A 139 13.06 -1.89 -12.02
N ASP A 140 13.81 -2.61 -11.19
CA ASP A 140 13.63 -4.04 -10.94
C ASP A 140 12.29 -4.39 -10.27
N VAL A 141 11.74 -3.47 -9.46
CA VAL A 141 10.41 -3.65 -8.85
C VAL A 141 9.32 -3.39 -9.87
N GLU A 142 9.48 -2.37 -10.73
CA GLU A 142 8.55 -2.08 -11.81
C GLU A 142 8.52 -3.23 -12.83
N GLU A 143 9.69 -3.73 -13.23
CA GLU A 143 9.81 -4.89 -14.12
C GLU A 143 9.15 -6.13 -13.52
N LEU A 144 9.35 -6.40 -12.23
CA LEU A 144 8.73 -7.53 -11.54
C LEU A 144 7.20 -7.40 -11.50
N ARG A 145 6.67 -6.20 -11.24
CA ARG A 145 5.23 -5.91 -11.24
C ARG A 145 4.65 -6.08 -12.66
N ASP A 146 5.27 -5.45 -13.65
CA ASP A 146 4.75 -5.33 -15.00
C ASP A 146 4.84 -6.64 -15.78
N THR A 147 5.92 -7.41 -15.62
CA THR A 147 6.06 -8.76 -16.20
C THR A 147 5.00 -9.73 -15.67
N ASN A 148 4.52 -9.51 -14.44
CA ASN A 148 3.41 -10.26 -13.86
C ASN A 148 2.03 -9.63 -14.12
N ASN A 149 1.99 -8.48 -14.81
CA ASN A 149 0.79 -7.71 -15.11
C ASN A 149 -0.02 -7.32 -13.86
N PHE A 150 0.65 -7.13 -12.72
CA PHE A 150 -0.02 -6.71 -11.49
C PHE A 150 -0.29 -5.21 -11.51
N PRO A 151 -1.52 -4.75 -11.18
CA PRO A 151 -1.76 -3.34 -10.98
C PRO A 151 -0.98 -2.82 -9.78
N GLY A 152 -0.28 -1.71 -9.97
CA GLY A 152 0.32 -0.91 -8.90
C GLY A 152 -0.69 0.01 -8.22
N MET A 153 -0.27 0.75 -7.20
CA MET A 153 -1.11 1.66 -6.42
C MET A 153 -0.84 3.13 -6.74
N LYS A 154 -1.89 3.94 -6.72
CA LYS A 154 -1.80 5.39 -6.86
C LYS A 154 -2.51 6.09 -5.71
N ILE A 155 -1.78 6.86 -4.91
CA ILE A 155 -2.33 7.57 -3.75
C ILE A 155 -2.42 9.06 -4.05
N LEU A 156 -3.64 9.57 -4.19
CA LEU A 156 -3.89 10.94 -4.63
C LEU A 156 -3.33 11.99 -3.64
N GLN A 157 -3.27 11.68 -2.34
CA GLN A 157 -2.61 12.53 -1.33
C GLN A 157 -1.10 12.74 -1.59
N PHE A 158 -0.45 11.89 -2.40
CA PHE A 158 0.97 12.03 -2.78
C PHE A 158 1.18 12.77 -4.11
N ALA A 159 0.10 13.20 -4.77
CA ALA A 159 0.15 13.78 -6.11
C ALA A 159 0.58 15.25 -6.15
N PHE A 160 0.45 15.97 -5.03
CA PHE A 160 0.54 17.44 -5.00
C PHE A 160 1.89 17.96 -4.49
N ASN A 161 2.98 17.31 -4.91
CA ASN A 161 4.33 17.75 -4.55
C ASN A 161 4.65 19.10 -5.19
N VAL A 162 5.29 19.97 -4.40
CA VAL A 162 5.66 21.33 -4.82
C VAL A 162 7.17 21.46 -4.91
N GLU A 163 7.67 21.74 -6.11
CA GLU A 163 9.08 22.00 -6.37
C GLU A 163 9.24 23.42 -6.90
N ASN A 164 10.14 24.21 -6.29
CA ASN A 164 10.40 25.60 -6.66
C ASN A 164 9.11 26.47 -6.72
N GLY A 165 8.13 26.17 -5.87
CA GLY A 165 6.85 26.88 -5.80
C GLY A 165 5.82 26.48 -6.87
N MET A 166 6.12 25.47 -7.69
CA MET A 166 5.23 24.94 -8.72
C MET A 166 4.84 23.50 -8.40
N LEU A 167 3.64 23.10 -8.81
CA LEU A 167 3.23 21.70 -8.80
C LEU A 167 4.14 20.90 -9.73
N ASP A 168 4.69 19.80 -9.25
CA ASP A 168 5.30 18.79 -10.12
C ASP A 168 4.20 18.12 -10.96
N ALA A 169 3.98 18.63 -12.16
CA ALA A 169 2.99 18.11 -13.10
C ALA A 169 3.37 16.73 -13.67
N THR A 170 4.58 16.24 -13.42
CA THR A 170 5.04 14.91 -13.86
C THR A 170 4.80 13.83 -12.80
N ASN A 171 4.38 14.21 -11.59
CA ASN A 171 4.12 13.29 -10.50
C ASN A 171 3.15 12.18 -10.93
N ALA A 172 3.59 10.92 -10.82
CA ALA A 172 2.86 9.75 -11.28
C ALA A 172 1.54 9.49 -10.53
N TYR A 173 1.34 10.12 -9.37
CA TYR A 173 0.10 10.03 -8.58
C TYR A 173 -0.99 11.01 -9.05
N LEU A 174 -0.67 11.95 -9.94
CA LEU A 174 -1.68 12.84 -10.52
C LEU A 174 -2.64 12.05 -11.42
N PRO A 175 -3.97 12.29 -11.37
CA PRO A 175 -4.97 11.57 -12.14
C PRO A 175 -4.68 11.47 -13.64
N HIS A 176 -4.15 12.55 -14.25
CA HIS A 176 -3.82 12.58 -15.68
C HIS A 176 -2.54 11.80 -16.05
N ASN A 177 -1.70 11.44 -15.06
CA ASN A 177 -0.50 10.62 -15.24
C ASN A 177 -0.71 9.15 -14.83
N CYS A 178 -1.87 8.81 -14.27
CA CYS A 178 -2.17 7.44 -13.85
C CYS A 178 -2.26 6.50 -15.06
N GLN A 179 -1.55 5.38 -14.99
CA GLN A 179 -1.64 4.32 -15.99
C GLN A 179 -2.86 3.43 -15.76
N TYR A 180 -3.40 2.81 -16.82
CA TYR A 180 -4.61 1.98 -16.70
C TYR A 180 -4.43 0.81 -15.74
N ASN A 181 -3.32 0.07 -15.81
CA ASN A 181 -3.05 -1.05 -14.90
C ASN A 181 -2.60 -0.57 -13.51
N SER A 182 -3.47 0.15 -12.81
CA SER A 182 -3.27 0.63 -11.46
C SER A 182 -4.58 0.72 -10.69
N VAL A 183 -4.47 0.78 -9.37
CA VAL A 183 -5.57 1.04 -8.44
C VAL A 183 -5.35 2.39 -7.77
N ILE A 184 -6.26 3.32 -7.97
CA ILE A 184 -6.18 4.65 -7.36
C ILE A 184 -6.97 4.73 -6.06
N TYR A 185 -6.44 5.49 -5.10
CA TYR A 185 -7.02 5.76 -3.80
C TYR A 185 -6.95 7.27 -3.53
N THR A 186 -7.92 7.82 -2.80
CA THR A 186 -7.72 9.15 -2.19
C THR A 186 -6.59 9.08 -1.16
N GLY A 187 -6.65 8.10 -0.25
CA GLY A 187 -5.64 7.71 0.73
C GLY A 187 -5.82 6.24 1.13
N THR A 188 -4.84 5.66 1.82
CA THR A 188 -4.94 4.33 2.43
C THR A 188 -5.31 4.44 3.91
N HIS A 189 -5.30 3.32 4.62
CA HIS A 189 -5.45 3.28 6.08
C HIS A 189 -4.28 3.93 6.86
N ASP A 190 -3.10 4.05 6.23
CA ASP A 190 -1.91 4.69 6.82
C ASP A 190 -1.89 6.21 6.64
N ASN A 191 -2.65 6.70 5.66
CA ASN A 191 -2.81 8.12 5.41
C ASN A 191 -3.77 8.77 6.41
N ASN A 192 -3.68 10.09 6.53
CA ASN A 192 -4.75 10.86 7.16
C ASN A 192 -6.01 10.80 6.27
N THR A 193 -7.17 11.16 6.80
CA THR A 193 -8.34 11.40 5.92
C THR A 193 -8.02 12.52 4.94
N SER A 194 -8.66 12.57 3.77
CA SER A 194 -8.44 13.63 2.80
C SER A 194 -8.70 15.03 3.38
N ARG A 195 -9.67 15.17 4.30
CA ARG A 195 -9.90 16.43 5.01
C ARG A 195 -8.73 16.75 5.95
N GLY A 196 -8.36 15.81 6.82
CA GLY A 196 -7.26 16.01 7.78
C GLY A 196 -5.91 16.25 7.08
N TRP A 197 -5.65 15.55 5.97
CA TRP A 197 -4.51 15.79 5.10
C TRP A 197 -4.54 17.21 4.55
N TYR A 198 -5.63 17.62 3.89
CA TYR A 198 -5.74 18.95 3.30
C TYR A 198 -5.57 20.06 4.35
N GLU A 199 -6.21 19.93 5.51
CA GLU A 199 -6.11 20.88 6.61
C GLU A 199 -4.67 21.02 7.16
N SER A 200 -3.87 19.96 7.09
CA SER A 200 -2.46 19.95 7.54
C SER A 200 -1.49 20.61 6.55
N LEU A 201 -1.89 20.83 5.29
CA LEU A 201 -1.03 21.43 4.27
C LEU A 201 -0.75 22.91 4.55
N ASP A 202 0.41 23.37 4.09
CA ASP A 202 0.74 24.81 4.06
C ASP A 202 -0.14 25.58 3.06
N GLY A 203 -0.13 26.91 3.15
CA GLY A 203 -1.00 27.76 2.33
C GLY A 203 -0.72 27.72 0.83
N LEU A 204 0.54 27.54 0.41
CA LEU A 204 0.92 27.44 -1.00
C LEU A 204 0.41 26.12 -1.59
N THR A 205 0.62 25.02 -0.88
CA THR A 205 0.17 23.69 -1.30
C THR A 205 -1.36 23.61 -1.34
N LYS A 206 -2.06 24.19 -0.36
CA LYS A 206 -3.53 24.32 -0.39
C LYS A 206 -4.04 25.08 -1.62
N ASP A 207 -3.39 26.19 -1.95
CA ASP A 207 -3.74 26.97 -3.13
C ASP A 207 -3.56 26.16 -4.43
N LEU A 208 -2.45 25.44 -4.55
CA LEU A 208 -2.17 24.57 -5.69
C LEU A 208 -3.20 23.45 -5.83
N VAL A 209 -3.55 22.77 -4.72
CA VAL A 209 -4.58 21.73 -4.70
C VAL A 209 -5.92 22.30 -5.18
N ARG A 210 -6.35 23.45 -4.66
CA ARG A 210 -7.62 24.08 -5.08
C ARG A 210 -7.63 24.51 -6.55
N ARG A 211 -6.49 24.98 -7.08
CA ARG A 211 -6.35 25.31 -8.51
C ARG A 211 -6.41 24.07 -9.39
N TYR A 212 -5.77 22.98 -8.98
CA TYR A 212 -5.82 21.71 -9.70
C TYR A 212 -7.24 21.12 -9.72
N LEU A 213 -7.91 21.15 -8.56
CA LEU A 213 -9.27 20.61 -8.38
C LEU A 213 -10.38 21.55 -8.84
N GLU A 214 -10.04 22.81 -9.15
CA GLU A 214 -10.98 23.89 -9.47
C GLU A 214 -12.11 24.02 -8.43
N CYS A 215 -11.76 24.19 -7.15
CA CYS A 215 -12.76 24.17 -6.07
C CYS A 215 -12.40 25.00 -4.83
N PRO A 216 -13.41 25.41 -4.03
CA PRO A 216 -13.19 26.00 -2.71
C PRO A 216 -12.77 24.94 -1.67
N ASP A 217 -12.25 25.41 -0.53
CA ASP A 217 -11.70 24.58 0.56
C ASP A 217 -12.68 23.51 1.08
N ASP A 218 -13.97 23.83 1.18
CA ASP A 218 -15.00 22.94 1.71
C ASP A 218 -15.39 21.80 0.74
N GLN A 219 -14.99 21.88 -0.53
CA GLN A 219 -15.30 20.89 -1.56
C GLN A 219 -14.13 19.97 -1.90
N VAL A 220 -12.93 20.19 -1.33
CA VAL A 220 -11.70 19.46 -1.68
C VAL A 220 -11.89 17.94 -1.58
N VAL A 221 -12.52 17.43 -0.52
CA VAL A 221 -12.71 15.97 -0.34
C VAL A 221 -13.51 15.37 -1.49
N TRP A 222 -14.67 15.95 -1.82
CA TRP A 222 -15.50 15.46 -2.92
C TRP A 222 -14.85 15.64 -4.29
N GLN A 223 -14.00 16.65 -4.46
CA GLN A 223 -13.25 16.83 -5.70
C GLN A 223 -12.09 15.84 -5.84
N LEU A 224 -11.43 15.46 -4.73
CA LEU A 224 -10.49 14.34 -4.74
C LEU A 224 -11.19 13.03 -5.11
N ILE A 225 -12.38 12.76 -4.54
CA ILE A 225 -13.20 11.58 -4.91
C ILE A 225 -13.55 11.62 -6.39
N ARG A 226 -13.97 12.79 -6.91
CA ARG A 226 -14.29 12.96 -8.33
C ARG A 226 -13.07 12.69 -9.22
N GLN A 227 -11.91 13.27 -8.90
CA GLN A 227 -10.68 13.06 -9.66
C GLN A 227 -10.19 11.62 -9.61
N MET A 228 -10.32 10.96 -8.45
CA MET A 228 -10.05 9.52 -8.31
C MET A 228 -10.95 8.70 -9.25
N LEU A 229 -12.25 8.98 -9.29
CA LEU A 229 -13.19 8.27 -10.16
C LEU A 229 -12.98 8.61 -11.65
N LEU A 230 -12.53 9.83 -11.99
CA LEU A 230 -12.24 10.21 -13.38
C LEU A 230 -10.84 9.83 -13.87
N SER A 231 -9.98 9.25 -13.02
CA SER A 231 -8.64 8.84 -13.44
C SER A 231 -8.69 7.69 -14.44
N SER A 232 -7.57 7.48 -15.14
CA SER A 232 -7.42 6.35 -16.06
C SER A 232 -7.19 5.01 -15.36
N SER A 233 -7.03 4.96 -14.03
CA SER A 233 -6.79 3.72 -13.29
C SER A 233 -7.94 2.74 -13.44
N LYS A 234 -7.61 1.45 -13.62
CA LYS A 234 -8.56 0.34 -13.75
C LYS A 234 -9.54 0.32 -12.57
N ASP A 235 -9.03 0.36 -11.35
CA ASP A 235 -9.83 0.31 -10.13
C ASP A 235 -9.65 1.61 -9.31
N ALA A 236 -10.70 1.99 -8.57
CA ALA A 236 -10.70 3.14 -7.68
C ALA A 236 -11.29 2.73 -6.32
N ILE A 237 -10.54 2.97 -5.24
CA ILE A 237 -10.91 2.53 -3.88
C ILE A 237 -10.99 3.74 -2.95
N LEU A 238 -12.19 3.95 -2.41
CA LEU A 238 -12.52 5.08 -1.54
C LEU A 238 -12.56 4.62 -0.06
N PRO A 239 -11.73 5.17 0.83
CA PRO A 239 -11.91 5.01 2.27
C PRO A 239 -13.27 5.54 2.72
N MET A 240 -13.93 4.80 3.61
CA MET A 240 -15.22 5.18 4.18
C MET A 240 -15.16 6.57 4.85
N GLN A 241 -14.03 6.90 5.48
CA GLN A 241 -13.84 8.16 6.19
C GLN A 241 -13.86 9.37 5.26
N ASP A 242 -13.37 9.22 4.02
CA ASP A 242 -13.41 10.28 3.01
C ASP A 242 -14.83 10.44 2.45
N TRP A 243 -15.57 9.34 2.24
CA TRP A 243 -16.98 9.41 1.85
C TRP A 243 -17.85 10.08 2.93
N LEU A 244 -17.49 9.89 4.20
CA LEU A 244 -18.10 10.55 5.36
C LEU A 244 -17.54 11.96 5.63
N GLU A 245 -16.52 12.40 4.88
CA GLU A 245 -15.82 13.67 5.04
C GLU A 245 -15.29 13.95 6.45
N LEU A 246 -14.82 12.90 7.15
CA LEU A 246 -14.26 13.03 8.50
C LEU A 246 -12.93 13.78 8.49
N GLY A 247 -12.64 14.52 9.56
CA GLY A 247 -11.33 15.12 9.79
C GLY A 247 -10.30 14.10 10.28
N GLN A 248 -9.20 14.58 10.87
CA GLN A 248 -8.11 13.73 11.36
C GLN A 248 -8.55 12.70 12.41
N GLU A 249 -9.66 12.93 13.10
CA GLU A 249 -10.27 11.98 14.04
C GLU A 249 -10.78 10.70 13.36
N GLY A 250 -10.91 10.71 12.04
CA GLY A 250 -11.22 9.54 11.22
C GLY A 250 -10.00 8.70 10.81
N ARG A 251 -8.77 9.13 11.13
CA ARG A 251 -7.55 8.43 10.70
C ARG A 251 -7.48 7.01 11.29
N MET A 252 -7.20 6.02 10.44
CA MET A 252 -7.17 4.61 10.86
C MET A 252 -5.86 4.22 11.52
N ASN A 253 -4.72 4.58 10.91
CA ASN A 253 -3.40 4.29 11.44
C ASN A 253 -2.47 5.49 11.28
N ILE A 254 -1.56 5.67 12.24
CA ILE A 254 -0.41 6.57 12.13
C ILE A 254 0.83 5.67 12.12
N PRO A 255 1.51 5.51 10.96
CA PRO A 255 2.72 4.69 10.86
C PRO A 255 3.77 5.05 11.92
N SER A 256 4.55 4.05 12.33
CA SER A 256 5.60 4.17 13.37
C SER A 256 5.10 4.57 14.76
N THR A 257 3.79 4.45 15.04
CA THR A 257 3.23 4.66 16.38
C THR A 257 2.53 3.39 16.88
N CYS A 258 2.54 3.19 18.20
CA CYS A 258 1.80 2.13 18.88
C CYS A 258 0.80 2.77 19.85
N GLY A 259 -0.40 2.21 19.96
CA GLY A 259 -1.37 2.67 20.95
C GLY A 259 -2.81 2.49 20.50
N THR A 260 -3.73 2.84 21.39
CA THR A 260 -5.18 2.69 21.20
C THR A 260 -5.77 3.62 20.15
N SER A 261 -5.01 4.58 19.63
CA SER A 261 -5.44 5.45 18.53
C SER A 261 -5.49 4.71 17.20
N ASN A 262 -4.57 3.78 16.96
CA ASN A 262 -4.49 3.04 15.70
C ASN A 262 -5.51 1.90 15.69
N TRP A 263 -6.07 1.62 14.51
CA TRP A 263 -7.01 0.52 14.25
C TRP A 263 -8.29 0.57 15.11
N SER A 264 -8.64 1.76 15.61
CA SER A 264 -9.72 1.96 16.59
C SER A 264 -10.93 2.69 16.02
N TRP A 265 -10.80 3.34 14.85
CA TRP A 265 -11.89 4.05 14.21
C TRP A 265 -13.01 3.09 13.83
N ARG A 266 -14.25 3.52 14.05
CA ARG A 266 -15.47 2.78 13.70
C ARG A 266 -16.52 3.74 13.16
N ALA A 267 -17.22 3.32 12.11
CA ALA A 267 -18.42 4.03 11.68
C ALA A 267 -19.45 4.05 12.82
N LYS A 268 -19.90 5.24 13.21
CA LYS A 268 -20.92 5.41 14.26
C LYS A 268 -22.28 4.81 13.86
N SER A 269 -22.57 4.83 12.56
CA SER A 269 -23.79 4.33 11.96
C SER A 269 -23.54 3.93 10.51
N LEU A 270 -24.27 2.93 10.02
CA LEU A 270 -24.35 2.59 8.59
C LEU A 270 -25.53 3.30 7.90
N HIS A 271 -26.34 4.06 8.65
CA HIS A 271 -27.34 4.94 8.06
C HIS A 271 -26.67 6.21 7.56
N LEU A 272 -26.63 6.37 6.25
CA LEU A 272 -26.04 7.50 5.56
C LEU A 272 -27.13 8.42 5.02
N ASP A 273 -26.85 9.72 4.98
CA ASP A 273 -27.74 10.68 4.36
C ASP A 273 -27.91 10.35 2.86
N ALA A 274 -29.16 10.39 2.38
CA ALA A 274 -29.49 10.03 1.00
C ALA A 274 -28.65 10.81 -0.03
N TRP A 275 -28.39 12.10 0.21
CA TRP A 275 -27.60 12.94 -0.69
C TRP A 275 -26.17 12.43 -0.90
N ARG A 276 -25.54 11.78 0.10
CA ARG A 276 -24.18 11.22 -0.03
C ARG A 276 -24.17 10.00 -0.96
N ILE A 277 -25.21 9.18 -0.84
CA ILE A 277 -25.42 8.00 -1.68
C ILE A 277 -25.67 8.44 -3.11
N ASP A 278 -26.57 9.40 -3.32
CA ASP A 278 -26.93 9.88 -4.65
C ASP A 278 -25.77 10.61 -5.33
N ARG A 279 -24.99 11.42 -4.59
CA ARG A 279 -23.79 12.08 -5.11
C ARG A 279 -22.73 11.08 -5.54
N LEU A 280 -22.43 10.07 -4.72
CA LEU A 280 -21.44 9.05 -5.09
C LEU A 280 -21.92 8.19 -6.28
N ARG A 281 -23.20 7.79 -6.29
CA ARG A 281 -23.81 7.06 -7.43
C ARG A 281 -23.67 7.86 -8.71
N SER A 282 -24.03 9.14 -8.70
CA SER A 282 -23.93 10.01 -9.86
C SER A 282 -22.49 10.13 -10.38
N LEU A 283 -21.49 10.19 -9.50
CA LEU A 283 -20.09 10.19 -9.90
C LEU A 283 -19.65 8.86 -10.52
N ILE A 284 -20.07 7.73 -9.94
CA ILE A 284 -19.79 6.39 -10.45
C ILE A 284 -20.37 6.22 -11.87
N GLU A 285 -21.63 6.65 -12.08
CA GLU A 285 -22.29 6.62 -13.38
C GLU A 285 -21.59 7.53 -14.39
N LEU A 286 -21.28 8.76 -13.99
CA LEU A 286 -20.59 9.74 -14.84
C LEU A 286 -19.21 9.26 -15.28
N SER A 287 -18.47 8.59 -14.41
CA SER A 287 -17.13 8.08 -14.70
C SER A 287 -17.12 6.68 -15.32
N GLY A 288 -18.28 6.08 -15.60
CA GLY A 288 -18.37 4.75 -16.20
C GLY A 288 -17.87 3.61 -15.30
N ARG A 289 -17.88 3.78 -13.96
CA ARG A 289 -17.39 2.77 -12.99
C ARG A 289 -18.51 1.89 -12.43
N THR A 290 -19.52 1.61 -13.25
CA THR A 290 -20.73 0.86 -12.85
C THR A 290 -20.53 -0.66 -12.78
N GLY A 291 -19.36 -1.17 -13.20
CA GLY A 291 -19.03 -2.59 -13.22
C GLY A 291 -19.72 -3.38 -14.34
N ALA A 292 -20.30 -2.70 -15.33
CA ALA A 292 -20.96 -3.27 -16.50
C ALA A 292 -20.06 -3.26 -17.74
#